data_AF-A0A524P882-F1
#
_entry.id   AF-A0A524P882-F1
#
_cell.length_a   1.000
_cell.length_b   1.000
_cell.length_c   1.000
_cell.angle_alpha   90.00
_cell.angle_beta   90.00
_cell.angle_gamma   90.00
#
_symmetry.space_group_name_H-M   'P 1'
#
loop_
_entity.id
_entity.type
_entity.pdbx_description
1 polymer ?
#
loop_
_entity_poly.entity_id
_entity_poly.type
_entity_poly.pdbx_seq_one_letter_code
_entity_poly.pdbx_strand_id
1 'polypeptide(L)'
;MNNPIMTFVGKTFAKKGLMYYFEGIHPGCPESCTLYATCQKNLIPHTLYEIVEVMAKTFTCPNNFHQEDMVLVKLDQPKLRVSMFNKDIFEGSTTTFAPVECDREDCKYIDDCAPQTVVVQSSQKIKIIRVIQKIKNCPRDLNISLVKIEKKSES
;
A
#
# COMPACT_ATOMS: atom_id res chain seq x y z
N MET A 1 0.82 9.75 17.36
CA MET A 1 -0.42 9.89 16.58
C MET A 1 0.00 9.94 15.13
N ASN A 2 -0.41 8.98 14.29
CA ASN A 2 -0.16 9.08 12.85
C ASN A 2 -1.06 10.19 12.30
N ASN A 3 -0.47 11.19 11.66
CA ASN A 3 -1.27 12.18 10.92
C ASN A 3 -2.00 11.47 9.78
N PRO A 4 -3.30 11.77 9.56
CA PRO A 4 -4.04 11.18 8.46
C PRO A 4 -3.47 11.65 7.13
N ILE A 5 -3.13 10.72 6.25
CA ILE A 5 -2.66 11.03 4.89
C ILE A 5 -3.89 11.46 4.10
N MET A 6 -3.83 12.63 3.47
CA MET A 6 -4.94 13.17 2.67
C MET A 6 -4.46 13.41 1.25
N THR A 7 -5.29 13.11 0.26
CA THR A 7 -4.97 13.43 -1.14
C THR A 7 -6.22 13.67 -1.97
N PHE A 8 -6.02 14.19 -3.19
CA PHE A 8 -7.08 14.35 -4.17
C PHE A 8 -7.08 13.17 -5.13
N VAL A 9 -8.26 12.59 -5.36
CA VAL A 9 -8.48 11.58 -6.40
C VAL A 9 -9.62 12.02 -7.30
N GLY A 10 -9.63 11.58 -8.55
CA GLY A 10 -10.76 11.81 -9.45
C GLY A 10 -12.06 11.28 -8.84
N LYS A 11 -13.15 12.02 -9.01
CA LYS A 11 -14.47 11.71 -8.42
C LYS A 11 -14.92 10.27 -8.71
N THR A 12 -14.60 9.72 -9.88
CA THR A 12 -14.95 8.34 -10.25
C THR A 12 -14.26 7.29 -9.36
N PHE A 13 -13.06 7.59 -8.85
CA PHE A 13 -12.25 6.73 -7.99
C PHE A 13 -12.42 7.01 -6.49
N ALA A 14 -13.16 8.04 -6.11
CA ALA A 14 -13.36 8.46 -4.72
C ALA A 14 -14.37 7.56 -3.98
N LYS A 15 -13.97 6.31 -3.69
CA LYS A 15 -14.81 5.30 -3.02
C LYS A 15 -14.10 4.73 -1.81
N LYS A 16 -14.80 4.68 -0.67
CA LYS A 16 -14.28 4.05 0.54
C LYS A 16 -14.00 2.56 0.31
N GLY A 17 -12.85 2.08 0.78
CA GLY A 17 -12.34 0.71 0.59
C GLY A 17 -11.62 0.47 -0.73
N LEU A 18 -11.57 1.46 -1.63
CA LEU A 18 -10.84 1.34 -2.90
C LEU A 18 -9.34 1.51 -2.65
N MET A 19 -8.55 0.69 -3.35
CA MET A 19 -7.09 0.74 -3.30
C MET A 19 -6.55 1.79 -4.27
N TYR A 20 -5.80 2.77 -3.76
CA TYR A 20 -5.19 3.85 -4.52
C TYR A 20 -3.67 3.64 -4.62
N TYR A 21 -3.15 3.39 -5.82
CA TYR A 21 -1.71 3.27 -6.05
C TYR A 21 -1.14 4.62 -6.46
N PHE A 22 -0.24 5.16 -5.64
CA PHE A 22 0.52 6.35 -6.00
C PHE A 22 1.83 5.94 -6.67
N GLU A 23 1.90 6.13 -7.99
CA GLU A 23 3.11 5.85 -8.76
C GLU A 23 4.24 6.82 -8.41
N GLY A 24 3.95 8.12 -8.34
CA GLY A 24 4.89 9.17 -8.01
C GLY A 24 4.38 10.54 -8.41
N ILE A 25 5.23 11.55 -8.25
CA ILE A 25 4.92 12.93 -8.63
C ILE A 25 4.82 13.02 -10.16
N HIS A 26 3.73 13.59 -10.65
CA HIS A 26 3.52 13.90 -12.06
C HIS A 26 4.51 14.98 -12.51
N PRO A 27 5.42 14.67 -13.47
CA PRO A 27 6.55 15.54 -13.82
C PRO A 27 6.14 16.89 -14.41
N GLY A 28 4.96 16.97 -15.03
CA GLY A 28 4.42 18.22 -15.57
C GLY A 28 3.71 19.12 -14.55
N CYS A 29 3.45 18.65 -13.33
CA CYS A 29 2.70 19.44 -12.36
C CYS A 29 3.64 20.37 -11.58
N PRO A 30 3.44 21.72 -11.64
CA PRO A 30 4.36 22.64 -11.00
C PRO A 30 4.28 22.56 -9.48
N GLU A 31 5.43 22.62 -8.81
CA GLU A 31 5.49 22.62 -7.34
C GLU A 31 4.81 23.85 -6.72
N SER A 32 4.67 24.93 -7.50
CA SER A 32 3.95 26.16 -7.11
C SER A 32 2.42 26.01 -7.11
N CYS A 33 1.88 24.86 -7.57
CA CYS A 33 0.45 24.59 -7.51
C CYS A 33 -0.05 24.62 -6.06
N THR A 34 -1.14 25.35 -5.81
CA THR A 34 -1.73 25.50 -4.47
C THR A 34 -2.16 24.18 -3.84
N LEU A 35 -2.44 23.15 -4.65
CA LEU A 35 -2.82 21.81 -4.20
C LEU A 35 -1.64 20.83 -4.17
N TYR A 36 -0.43 21.21 -4.60
CA TYR A 36 0.70 20.30 -4.83
C TYR A 36 1.03 19.44 -3.60
N ALA A 37 1.06 20.06 -2.43
CA ALA A 37 1.41 19.38 -1.19
C ALA A 37 0.45 18.21 -0.89
N THR A 38 -0.85 18.47 -0.97
CA THR A 38 -1.90 17.47 -0.68
C THR A 38 -2.05 16.47 -1.83
N CYS A 39 -1.93 16.92 -3.07
CA CYS A 39 -2.14 16.08 -4.24
C CYS A 39 -1.00 15.07 -4.46
N GLN A 40 0.25 15.44 -4.13
CA GLN A 40 1.43 14.66 -4.55
C GLN A 40 2.54 14.59 -3.50
N LYS A 41 2.91 15.71 -2.87
CA LYS A 41 4.09 15.77 -1.97
C LYS A 41 3.94 14.90 -0.71
N ASN A 42 2.74 14.83 -0.15
CA ASN A 42 2.48 14.11 1.09
C ASN A 42 2.37 12.58 0.91
N LEU A 43 2.48 12.09 -0.34
CA LEU A 43 2.40 10.69 -0.68
C LEU A 43 3.80 10.11 -0.93
N ILE A 44 3.94 8.83 -0.63
CA ILE A 44 5.19 8.09 -0.85
C ILE A 44 5.06 7.40 -2.20
N PRO A 45 5.97 7.65 -3.16
CA PRO A 45 5.97 6.96 -4.45
C PRO A 45 5.92 5.44 -4.32
N HIS A 46 5.39 4.79 -5.35
CA HIS A 46 5.20 3.34 -5.42
C HIS A 46 4.49 2.74 -4.19
N THR A 47 3.49 3.45 -3.66
CA THR A 47 2.76 3.02 -2.46
C THR A 47 1.28 2.86 -2.73
N LEU A 48 0.76 1.71 -2.29
CA LEU A 48 -0.66 1.44 -2.27
C LEU A 48 -1.24 2.02 -0.99
N TYR A 49 -2.40 2.65 -1.10
CA TYR A 49 -3.17 3.25 -0.03
C TYR A 49 -4.59 2.69 -0.05
N GLU A 50 -5.26 2.63 1.10
CA GLU A 50 -6.71 2.38 1.16
C GLU A 50 -7.43 3.70 1.41
N ILE A 51 -8.48 3.98 0.62
CA ILE A 51 -9.37 5.12 0.88
C ILE A 51 -10.27 4.79 2.07
N VAL A 52 -10.01 5.41 3.22
CA VAL A 52 -10.80 5.17 4.45
C VAL A 52 -11.95 6.16 4.62
N GLU A 53 -11.89 7.31 3.95
CA GLU A 53 -12.89 8.37 4.02
C GLU A 53 -12.91 9.20 2.73
N VAL A 54 -14.10 9.60 2.30
CA VAL A 54 -14.32 10.45 1.12
C VAL A 54 -15.03 11.72 1.59
N MET A 55 -14.43 12.87 1.33
CA MET A 55 -15.01 14.17 1.70
C MET A 55 -16.11 14.56 0.72
N ALA A 56 -17.08 15.37 1.16
CA ALA A 56 -18.22 15.74 0.32
C ALA A 56 -17.88 16.77 -0.78
N LYS A 57 -16.84 17.59 -0.56
CA LYS A 57 -16.52 18.72 -1.44
C LYS A 57 -15.70 18.28 -2.66
N THR A 58 -16.08 18.76 -3.83
CA THR A 58 -15.35 18.61 -5.10
C THR A 58 -14.43 19.80 -5.37
N PHE A 59 -13.36 19.54 -6.11
CA PHE A 59 -12.31 20.51 -6.45
C PHE A 59 -11.83 20.28 -7.88
N THR A 60 -11.67 21.33 -8.66
CA THR A 60 -11.08 21.24 -10.00
C THR A 60 -9.56 21.42 -9.92
N CYS A 61 -8.80 20.68 -10.74
CA CYS A 61 -7.35 20.82 -10.80
C CYS A 61 -6.97 22.19 -11.38
N PRO A 62 -6.20 23.05 -10.67
CA PRO A 62 -5.82 24.37 -11.20
C PRO A 62 -4.99 24.31 -12.49
N ASN A 63 -4.34 23.19 -12.76
CA ASN A 63 -3.46 22.98 -13.92
C ASN A 63 -4.05 21.98 -14.93
N ASN A 64 -5.33 21.60 -14.80
CA ASN A 64 -6.04 20.73 -15.75
C ASN A 64 -5.38 19.35 -16.03
N PHE A 65 -4.66 18.78 -15.05
CA PHE A 65 -4.10 17.41 -15.17
C PHE A 65 -5.13 16.30 -14.89
N HIS A 66 -6.31 16.65 -14.40
CA HIS A 66 -7.41 15.71 -14.20
C HIS A 66 -8.51 15.96 -15.23
N GLN A 67 -9.05 14.89 -15.81
CA GLN A 67 -10.15 14.94 -16.78
C GLN A 67 -11.53 15.14 -16.12
N GLU A 68 -11.60 15.06 -14.79
CA GLU A 68 -12.80 15.24 -14.00
C GLU A 68 -12.49 16.02 -12.72
N ASP A 69 -13.54 16.46 -12.03
CA ASP A 69 -13.41 17.01 -10.69
C ASP A 69 -12.80 15.98 -9.73
N MET A 70 -12.01 16.49 -8.80
CA MET A 70 -11.36 15.72 -7.75
C MET A 70 -12.12 15.83 -6.44
N VAL A 71 -11.94 14.84 -5.58
CA VAL A 71 -12.48 14.81 -4.22
C VAL A 71 -11.32 14.59 -3.26
N LEU A 72 -11.34 15.30 -2.12
CA LEU A 72 -10.39 15.06 -1.05
C LEU A 72 -10.74 13.74 -0.37
N VAL A 73 -9.76 12.85 -0.23
CA VAL A 73 -9.92 11.56 0.43
C VAL A 73 -8.87 11.40 1.53
N LYS A 74 -9.25 10.67 2.56
CA LYS A 74 -8.34 10.21 3.60
C LYS A 74 -7.84 8.83 3.25
N LEU A 75 -6.54 8.67 3.35
CA LEU A 75 -5.81 7.45 3.07
C LEU A 75 -5.27 6.85 4.36
N ASP A 76 -5.23 5.52 4.40
CA ASP A 76 -4.42 4.76 5.34
C ASP A 76 -3.41 3.90 4.58
N GLN A 77 -2.27 3.60 5.21
CA GLN A 77 -1.36 2.61 4.66
C GLN A 77 -1.99 1.23 4.82
N PRO A 78 -2.17 0.46 3.72
CA PRO A 78 -2.83 -0.81 3.79
C PRO A 78 -1.97 -1.76 4.59
N LYS A 79 -2.63 -2.44 5.51
CA LYS A 79 -2.00 -3.52 6.25
C LYS A 79 -2.12 -4.78 5.40
N LEU A 80 -1.03 -5.12 4.72
CA LEU A 80 -1.01 -6.23 3.79
C LEU A 80 -0.88 -7.55 4.54
N ARG A 81 -1.51 -8.58 4.01
CA ARG A 81 -1.36 -9.96 4.46
C ARG A 81 -0.43 -10.66 3.48
N VAL A 82 0.68 -11.19 3.98
CA VAL A 82 1.73 -11.83 3.17
C VAL A 82 2.31 -13.04 3.90
N SER A 83 2.83 -14.00 3.17
CA SER A 83 3.63 -15.10 3.71
C SER A 83 5.09 -14.69 3.78
N MET A 84 5.76 -15.04 4.87
CA MET A 84 7.20 -14.81 5.06
C MET A 84 7.86 -16.06 5.63
N PHE A 85 9.14 -16.26 5.33
CA PHE A 85 9.94 -17.31 5.97
C PHE A 85 9.99 -17.12 7.48
N ASN A 86 9.90 -18.21 8.24
CA ASN A 86 9.87 -18.22 9.71
C ASN A 86 11.19 -17.80 10.39
N LYS A 87 12.06 -17.11 9.65
CA LYS A 87 13.28 -16.52 10.16
C LYS A 87 12.98 -15.07 10.55
N ASP A 88 13.21 -14.73 11.81
CA ASP A 88 13.13 -13.36 12.33
C ASP A 88 11.73 -12.70 12.26
N ILE A 89 10.66 -13.50 12.24
CA ILE A 89 9.29 -13.01 12.36
C ILE A 89 8.97 -12.75 13.84
N PHE A 90 9.02 -11.48 14.23
CA PHE A 90 8.64 -11.03 15.57
C PHE A 90 7.64 -9.88 15.45
N GLU A 91 6.54 -9.93 16.21
CA GLU A 91 5.59 -8.83 16.21
C GLU A 91 6.27 -7.53 16.69
N GLY A 92 6.02 -6.44 15.98
CA GLY A 92 6.64 -5.15 16.22
C GLY A 92 8.03 -4.97 15.59
N SER A 93 8.67 -6.04 15.09
CA SER A 93 9.98 -5.92 14.44
C SER A 93 9.89 -5.24 13.08
N THR A 94 10.96 -4.54 12.71
CA THR A 94 11.17 -4.05 11.35
C THR A 94 12.13 -4.99 10.64
N THR A 95 11.79 -5.40 9.43
CA THR A 95 12.67 -6.22 8.58
C THR A 95 12.53 -5.80 7.12
N THR A 96 13.37 -6.37 6.28
CA THR A 96 13.33 -6.18 4.84
C THR A 96 12.40 -7.22 4.22
N PHE A 97 11.43 -6.78 3.41
CA PHE A 97 10.50 -7.69 2.76
C PHE A 97 11.23 -8.54 1.73
N ALA A 98 11.12 -9.85 1.91
CA ALA A 98 11.58 -10.87 0.97
C ALA A 98 10.36 -11.71 0.57
N PRO A 99 9.87 -11.60 -0.68
CA PRO A 99 8.70 -12.36 -1.13
C PRO A 99 8.98 -13.86 -1.13
N VAL A 100 7.94 -14.66 -0.91
CA VAL A 100 8.01 -16.13 -1.01
C VAL A 100 7.59 -16.52 -2.41
N GLU A 101 8.54 -16.87 -3.26
CA GLU A 101 8.22 -17.35 -4.60
C GLU A 101 7.43 -18.67 -4.51
N CYS A 102 6.29 -18.73 -5.19
CA CYS A 102 5.42 -19.91 -5.28
C CYS A 102 4.71 -19.90 -6.63
N ASP A 103 4.74 -21.02 -7.34
CA ASP A 103 4.09 -21.24 -8.65
C ASP A 103 2.97 -22.30 -8.57
N ARG A 104 2.64 -22.74 -7.36
CA ARG A 104 1.69 -23.80 -7.09
C ARG A 104 0.29 -23.24 -7.10
N GLU A 105 -0.38 -23.33 -8.26
CA GLU A 105 -1.76 -22.87 -8.46
C GLU A 105 -2.78 -23.58 -7.55
N ASP A 106 -2.47 -24.81 -7.14
CA ASP A 106 -3.26 -25.61 -6.18
C ASP A 106 -3.10 -25.15 -4.72
N CYS A 107 -2.20 -24.20 -4.45
CA CYS A 107 -1.93 -23.71 -3.11
C CYS A 107 -2.95 -22.64 -2.68
N LYS A 108 -3.72 -22.92 -1.63
CA LYS A 108 -4.64 -21.94 -1.01
C LYS A 108 -3.99 -20.66 -0.45
N TYR A 109 -2.66 -20.62 -0.38
CA TYR A 109 -1.90 -19.46 0.09
C TYR A 109 -1.11 -18.79 -1.04
N ILE A 110 -1.36 -19.14 -2.32
CA ILE A 110 -0.63 -18.59 -3.46
C ILE A 110 -0.67 -17.05 -3.46
N ASP A 111 -1.85 -16.47 -3.22
CA ASP A 111 -2.04 -15.01 -3.15
C ASP A 111 -1.36 -14.36 -1.93
N ASP A 112 -1.06 -15.13 -0.89
CA ASP A 112 -0.32 -14.65 0.27
C ASP A 112 1.20 -14.76 0.06
N CYS A 113 1.67 -15.81 -0.63
CA CYS A 113 3.09 -16.04 -0.93
C CYS A 113 3.61 -15.13 -2.04
N ALA A 114 2.87 -15.09 -3.14
CA ALA A 114 3.12 -14.25 -4.30
C ALA A 114 1.88 -13.40 -4.57
N PRO A 115 1.58 -12.39 -3.71
CA PRO A 115 0.46 -11.53 -3.99
C PRO A 115 0.68 -10.89 -5.36
N GLN A 116 -0.22 -11.16 -6.32
CA GLN A 116 -0.12 -10.55 -7.65
C GLN A 116 -0.18 -9.01 -7.59
N THR A 117 -0.67 -8.50 -6.46
CA THR A 117 -0.76 -7.09 -6.08
C THR A 117 0.42 -6.60 -5.23
N VAL A 118 1.58 -7.29 -5.20
CA VAL A 118 2.77 -6.84 -4.45
C VAL A 118 3.24 -5.47 -4.94
N VAL A 119 2.74 -4.44 -4.25
CA VAL A 119 3.22 -3.06 -4.26
C VAL A 119 4.48 -2.91 -3.38
N VAL A 120 4.87 -3.98 -2.69
CA VAL A 120 6.04 -4.00 -1.82
C VAL A 120 7.23 -4.52 -2.63
N GLN A 121 8.03 -3.60 -3.17
CA GLN A 121 9.25 -3.96 -3.86
C GLN A 121 10.12 -4.88 -2.99
N SER A 122 10.75 -5.88 -3.62
CA SER A 122 11.79 -6.68 -2.97
C SER A 122 12.81 -5.72 -2.35
N SER A 123 13.11 -5.90 -1.08
CA SER A 123 13.99 -5.02 -0.27
C SER A 123 13.34 -3.80 0.41
N GLN A 124 12.02 -3.61 0.30
CA GLN A 124 11.31 -2.58 1.08
C GLN A 124 11.36 -2.87 2.58
N LYS A 125 11.62 -1.86 3.40
CA LYS A 125 11.46 -2.00 4.86
C LYS A 125 9.98 -2.09 5.24
N ILE A 126 9.66 -3.13 6.01
CA ILE A 126 8.33 -3.42 6.51
C ILE A 126 8.37 -3.60 8.03
N LYS A 127 7.25 -3.36 8.68
CA LYS A 127 7.04 -3.69 10.08
C LYS A 127 6.01 -4.79 10.19
N ILE A 128 6.33 -5.79 10.99
CA ILE A 128 5.44 -6.92 11.25
C ILE A 128 4.46 -6.47 12.32
N ILE A 129 3.19 -6.29 11.94
CA ILE A 129 2.14 -5.86 12.85
C ILE A 129 1.65 -7.03 13.68
N ARG A 130 1.49 -8.20 13.03
CA ARG A 130 0.92 -9.39 13.65
C ARG A 130 1.33 -10.66 12.92
N VAL A 131 1.62 -11.72 13.66
CA VAL A 131 1.72 -13.08 13.10
C VAL A 131 0.34 -13.70 13.14
N ILE A 132 -0.22 -14.01 11.97
CA ILE A 132 -1.58 -14.55 11.87
C ILE A 132 -1.56 -16.04 12.21
N GLN A 133 -0.74 -16.81 11.48
CA GLN A 133 -0.61 -18.25 11.70
C GLN A 133 0.63 -18.80 10.99
N LYS A 134 1.14 -19.91 11.49
CA LYS A 134 2.10 -20.73 10.75
C LYS A 134 1.37 -21.49 9.64
N ILE A 135 1.89 -21.45 8.42
CA ILE A 135 1.32 -22.22 7.31
C ILE A 135 1.76 -23.67 7.47
N LYS A 136 0.78 -24.55 7.69
CA LYS A 136 0.96 -26.01 7.68
C LYS A 136 0.69 -26.53 6.27
N ASN A 137 1.44 -27.54 5.85
CA ASN A 137 1.30 -28.24 4.57
C ASN A 137 1.51 -27.32 3.35
N CYS A 138 2.63 -26.57 3.35
CA CYS A 138 3.06 -25.89 2.13
C CYS A 138 3.41 -26.96 1.06
N PRO A 139 2.88 -26.88 -0.17
CA PRO A 139 3.22 -27.84 -1.23
C PRO A 139 4.71 -27.87 -1.60
N ARG A 140 5.44 -26.81 -1.25
CA ARG A 140 6.90 -26.68 -1.41
C ARG A 140 7.69 -27.02 -0.13
N ASP A 141 7.02 -27.53 0.90
CA ASP A 141 7.57 -27.85 2.24
C ASP A 141 8.35 -26.68 2.89
N LEU A 142 7.97 -25.44 2.56
CA LEU A 142 8.62 -24.26 3.10
C LEU A 142 8.14 -23.97 4.53
N ASN A 143 9.08 -23.59 5.40
CA ASN A 143 8.80 -23.16 6.76
C ASN A 143 8.43 -21.66 6.77
N ILE A 144 7.17 -21.36 6.46
CA ILE A 144 6.64 -19.99 6.33
C ILE A 144 5.48 -19.73 7.30
N SER A 145 5.24 -18.46 7.61
CA SER A 145 4.08 -17.98 8.35
C SER A 145 3.38 -16.88 7.59
N LEU A 146 2.08 -16.85 7.76
CA LEU A 146 1.22 -15.78 7.32
C LEU A 146 1.28 -14.63 8.34
N VAL A 147 1.61 -13.43 7.87
CA VAL A 147 1.80 -12.24 8.70
C VAL A 147 1.03 -11.05 8.13
N LYS A 148 0.71 -10.11 9.01
CA LYS A 148 0.17 -8.80 8.65
C LYS A 148 1.27 -7.75 8.79
N ILE A 149 1.51 -6.98 7.74
CA ILE A 149 2.62 -6.03 7.66
C ILE A 149 2.13 -4.62 7.32
N GLU A 150 2.91 -3.61 7.70
CA GLU A 150 2.83 -2.24 7.21
C GLU A 150 4.15 -1.86 6.55
N LYS A 151 4.13 -1.09 5.46
CA LYS A 151 5.35 -0.47 4.93
C LYS A 151 5.89 0.51 5.97
N LYS A 152 7.20 0.48 6.21
CA LYS A 152 7.85 1.52 7.00
C LYS A 152 8.35 2.59 6.04
N SER A 153 7.86 3.81 6.22
CA SER A 153 8.42 4.98 5.53
C SER A 153 9.87 5.15 5.99
N GLU A 154 10.81 5.31 5.05
CA GLU A 154 12.16 5.75 5.38
C GLU A 154 12.07 7.21 5.81
N SER A 155 12.41 7.47 7.07
CA SER A 155 12.54 8.79 7.67
C SER A 155 13.88 9.41 7.30
#